data_AF-A0A1Q9VPQ4-F1
#
_entry.id   AF-A0A1Q9VPQ4-F1
#
_cell.length_a   1.000
_cell.length_b   1.000
_cell.length_c   1.000
_cell.angle_alpha   90.00
_cell.angle_beta   90.00
_cell.angle_gamma   90.00
#
_symmetry.space_group_name_H-M   'P 1'
#
loop_
_entity.id
_entity.type
_entity.pdbx_description
1 polymer ?
#
loop_
_entity_poly.entity_id
_entity_poly.type
_entity_poly.pdbx_seq_one_letter_code
_entity_poly.pdbx_strand_id
1 'polypeptide(L)'
;MTRSRRILASASLAAAALVVGAAVPPVGSAAEPSPAVRTVGAIAAADTLAAGVTGTSYFPEDLVAELGYRPGTQDGHATNPAGDCSSPVPLPASFEPACMTHDLGYDLLRVADRTGETIPEHTRRDLDRQMAEQMRASCDGAAGCRAMAGVAHAAVAANTLRQHNGAPVEEWFPW
;
A
#
# COMPACT_ATOMS: atom_id res chain seq x y z
N MET A 1 66.47 38.66 16.87
CA MET A 1 67.58 38.20 16.01
C MET A 1 68.53 37.36 16.87
N THR A 2 68.75 36.08 16.48
CA THR A 2 69.92 35.19 16.78
C THR A 2 70.39 35.05 18.26
N ARG A 3 70.70 33.89 18.85
CA ARG A 3 71.40 32.67 18.35
C ARG A 3 71.42 31.57 19.45
N SER A 4 71.32 30.31 19.00
CA SER A 4 72.08 29.10 19.45
C SER A 4 71.91 28.40 20.82
N ARG A 5 71.50 27.11 20.69
CA ARG A 5 72.11 25.82 21.17
C ARG A 5 72.22 25.58 22.70
N ARG A 6 71.82 24.43 23.29
CA ARG A 6 72.39 23.07 23.13
C ARG A 6 71.60 21.96 23.89
N ILE A 7 71.40 20.80 23.23
CA ILE A 7 71.69 19.38 23.62
C ILE A 7 71.01 18.85 24.93
N LEU A 8 70.22 17.78 24.94
CA LEU A 8 70.66 16.36 25.02
C LEU A 8 69.51 15.38 24.75
N ALA A 9 69.91 14.25 24.15
CA ALA A 9 69.10 13.15 23.70
C ALA A 9 68.62 12.23 24.84
N SER A 10 67.46 11.61 24.63
CA SER A 10 67.10 10.35 25.27
C SER A 10 66.41 9.48 24.22
N ALA A 11 67.11 8.42 23.82
CA ALA A 11 66.58 7.37 22.97
C ALA A 11 65.52 6.56 23.73
N SER A 12 64.44 6.18 23.06
CA SER A 12 63.56 5.12 23.54
C SER A 12 63.09 4.32 22.32
N LEU A 13 63.61 3.09 22.22
CA LEU A 13 63.14 2.08 21.29
C LEU A 13 61.72 1.68 21.69
N ALA A 14 60.78 1.72 20.75
CA ALA A 14 59.53 0.96 20.83
C ALA A 14 59.42 0.12 19.56
N ALA A 15 59.45 -1.20 19.75
CA ALA A 15 59.41 -2.21 18.71
C ALA A 15 58.07 -2.17 17.96
N ALA A 16 58.11 -2.10 16.63
CA ALA A 16 56.95 -2.30 15.78
C ALA A 16 56.68 -3.81 15.64
N ALA A 17 55.61 -4.29 16.25
CA ALA A 17 55.10 -5.63 15.99
C ALA A 17 54.35 -5.62 14.65
N LEU A 18 54.94 -6.21 13.61
CA LEU A 18 54.24 -6.53 12.36
C LEU A 18 53.30 -7.70 12.62
N VAL A 19 52.00 -7.42 12.75
CA VAL A 19 50.95 -8.44 12.68
C VAL A 19 50.58 -8.58 11.20
N VAL A 20 51.02 -9.67 10.57
CA VAL A 20 50.55 -10.06 9.24
C VAL A 20 49.15 -10.66 9.42
N GLY A 21 48.12 -9.85 9.20
CA GLY A 21 46.74 -10.32 9.11
C GLY A 21 46.55 -11.13 7.83
N ALA A 22 46.24 -12.41 7.95
CA ALA A 22 45.79 -13.21 6.82
C ALA A 22 44.47 -12.64 6.30
N ALA A 23 44.43 -12.19 5.05
CA ALA A 23 43.21 -11.77 4.39
C ALA A 23 42.31 -13.00 4.20
N VAL A 24 41.26 -13.12 5.01
CA VAL A 24 40.16 -14.04 4.75
C VAL A 24 39.40 -13.46 3.55
N PRO A 25 39.23 -14.18 2.44
CA PRO A 25 38.42 -13.69 1.34
C PRO A 25 36.99 -13.45 1.87
N PRO A 26 36.30 -12.37 1.43
CA PRO A 26 34.90 -12.18 1.82
C PRO A 26 34.14 -13.43 1.37
N VAL A 27 33.54 -14.13 2.33
CA VAL A 27 32.53 -15.15 2.04
C VAL A 27 31.47 -14.41 1.24
N GLY A 28 31.35 -14.76 -0.04
CA GLY A 28 30.37 -14.15 -0.92
C GLY A 28 29.01 -14.25 -0.26
N SER A 29 28.41 -13.10 0.06
CA SER A 29 27.03 -13.05 0.53
C SER A 29 26.21 -13.71 -0.56
N ALA A 30 25.71 -14.92 -0.31
CA ALA A 30 24.69 -15.52 -1.15
C ALA A 30 23.56 -14.49 -1.21
N ALA A 31 23.28 -13.97 -2.40
CA ALA A 31 22.11 -13.13 -2.59
C ALA A 31 20.91 -13.93 -2.11
N GLU A 32 20.21 -13.43 -1.09
CA GLU A 32 18.93 -14.03 -0.70
C GLU A 32 18.06 -14.05 -1.96
N PRO A 33 17.43 -15.19 -2.29
CA PRO A 33 16.53 -15.24 -3.42
C PRO A 33 15.46 -14.16 -3.19
N SER A 34 15.45 -13.15 -4.06
CA SER A 34 14.40 -12.14 -4.06
C SER A 34 13.06 -12.89 -4.14
N PRO A 35 12.08 -12.57 -3.29
CA PRO A 35 10.75 -13.17 -3.40
C PRO A 35 10.28 -13.02 -4.85
N ALA A 36 9.88 -14.13 -5.45
CA ALA A 36 9.41 -14.14 -6.83
C ALA A 36 8.10 -13.35 -6.89
N VAL A 37 8.07 -12.28 -7.69
CA VAL A 37 6.83 -11.55 -7.99
C VAL A 37 5.85 -12.52 -8.65
N ARG A 38 4.64 -12.61 -8.10
CA ARG A 38 3.53 -13.38 -8.66
C ARG A 38 2.49 -12.43 -9.21
N THR A 39 2.52 -12.20 -10.52
CA THR A 39 1.50 -11.40 -11.19
C THR A 39 0.22 -12.21 -11.33
N VAL A 40 -0.73 -12.00 -10.42
CA VAL A 40 -2.07 -12.60 -10.42
C VAL A 40 -3.11 -11.65 -11.04
N GLY A 41 -2.70 -10.44 -11.42
CA GLY A 41 -3.56 -9.46 -12.09
C GLY A 41 -4.35 -8.58 -11.13
N ALA A 42 -3.88 -8.45 -9.89
CA ALA A 42 -4.56 -7.66 -8.86
C ALA A 42 -4.67 -6.17 -9.24
N ILE A 43 -3.60 -5.58 -9.77
CA ILE A 43 -3.62 -4.19 -10.22
C ILE A 43 -4.53 -3.99 -11.43
N ALA A 44 -4.47 -4.90 -12.40
CA ALA A 44 -5.35 -4.82 -13.57
C ALA A 44 -6.84 -4.91 -13.19
N ALA A 45 -7.19 -5.77 -12.22
CA ALA A 45 -8.53 -5.84 -11.68
C ALA A 45 -8.92 -4.58 -10.90
N ALA A 46 -8.00 -4.02 -10.11
CA ALA A 46 -8.24 -2.79 -9.34
C ALA A 46 -8.49 -1.59 -10.27
N ASP A 47 -7.70 -1.43 -11.32
CA ASP A 47 -7.87 -0.36 -12.31
C ASP A 47 -9.19 -0.55 -13.09
N THR A 48 -9.53 -1.79 -13.44
CA THR A 48 -10.81 -2.14 -14.10
C THR A 48 -12.01 -1.80 -13.21
N LEU A 49 -11.92 -2.12 -11.91
CA LEU A 49 -12.94 -1.80 -10.91
C LEU A 49 -13.07 -0.28 -10.71
N ALA A 50 -11.94 0.43 -10.63
CA ALA A 50 -11.89 1.89 -10.49
C ALA A 50 -12.46 2.61 -11.71
N ALA A 51 -12.33 2.03 -12.91
CA ALA A 51 -12.97 2.52 -14.13
C ALA A 51 -14.50 2.27 -14.18
N GLY A 52 -15.07 1.60 -13.17
CA GLY A 52 -16.50 1.33 -13.07
C GLY A 52 -17.00 0.24 -14.02
N VAL A 53 -16.11 -0.63 -14.51
CA VAL A 53 -16.51 -1.78 -15.34
C VAL A 53 -17.42 -2.70 -14.53
N THR A 54 -18.48 -3.18 -15.18
CA THR A 54 -19.52 -3.98 -14.53
C THR A 54 -19.21 -5.48 -14.56
N GLY A 55 -19.78 -6.22 -13.63
CA GLY A 55 -19.64 -7.67 -13.50
C GLY A 55 -18.29 -8.12 -12.93
N THR A 56 -18.00 -9.41 -13.02
CA THR A 56 -16.85 -10.06 -12.37
C THR A 56 -15.97 -10.84 -13.35
N SER A 57 -16.12 -10.62 -14.66
CA SER A 57 -15.39 -11.38 -15.70
C SER A 57 -13.88 -11.10 -15.74
N TYR A 58 -13.42 -10.03 -15.09
CA TYR A 58 -12.02 -9.62 -15.04
C TYR A 58 -11.25 -10.14 -13.83
N PHE A 59 -11.84 -11.03 -13.03
CA PHE A 59 -11.16 -11.71 -11.93
C PHE A 59 -10.71 -13.12 -12.37
N PRO A 60 -9.43 -13.33 -12.71
CA PRO A 60 -8.93 -14.67 -13.02
C PRO A 60 -8.92 -15.57 -11.76
N GLU A 61 -8.96 -16.89 -11.95
CA GLU A 61 -9.11 -17.84 -10.82
C GLU A 61 -7.95 -17.80 -9.82
N ASP A 62 -6.73 -17.44 -10.26
CA ASP A 62 -5.58 -17.24 -9.38
C ASP A 62 -5.75 -16.00 -8.50
N LEU A 63 -6.26 -14.89 -9.04
CA LEU A 63 -6.64 -13.72 -8.25
C LEU A 63 -7.75 -14.04 -7.24
N VAL A 64 -8.77 -14.79 -7.66
CA VAL A 64 -9.84 -15.25 -6.77
C VAL A 64 -9.29 -16.12 -5.64
N ALA A 65 -8.34 -17.00 -5.94
CA ALA A 65 -7.67 -17.82 -4.93
C ALA A 65 -6.87 -16.95 -3.94
N GLU A 66 -6.19 -15.91 -4.41
CA GLU A 66 -5.48 -14.96 -3.53
C GLU A 66 -6.43 -14.11 -2.70
N LEU A 67 -7.58 -13.68 -3.23
CA LEU A 67 -8.61 -12.95 -2.48
C LEU A 67 -9.20 -13.80 -1.34
N GLY A 68 -9.26 -15.12 -1.51
CA GLY A 68 -9.85 -16.04 -0.54
C GLY A 68 -11.39 -16.09 -0.56
N TYR A 69 -12.01 -15.33 -1.46
CA TYR A 69 -13.45 -15.34 -1.72
C TYR A 69 -13.74 -15.02 -3.19
N ARG A 70 -14.93 -15.37 -3.65
CA ARG A 70 -15.40 -14.98 -4.99
C ARG A 70 -16.10 -13.62 -4.91
N PRO A 71 -15.64 -12.60 -5.66
CA PRO A 71 -16.36 -11.33 -5.76
C PRO A 71 -17.82 -11.53 -6.17
N GLY A 72 -18.72 -10.81 -5.51
CA GLY A 72 -20.14 -10.75 -5.87
C GLY A 72 -20.43 -9.62 -6.83
N THR A 73 -21.72 -9.37 -7.07
CA THR A 73 -22.19 -8.20 -7.82
C THR A 73 -23.32 -7.50 -7.09
N GLN A 74 -23.26 -6.18 -6.96
CA GLN A 74 -24.34 -5.34 -6.47
C GLN A 74 -24.46 -4.11 -7.37
N ASP A 75 -25.69 -3.80 -7.81
CA ASP A 75 -25.97 -2.70 -8.74
C ASP A 75 -25.09 -2.72 -10.01
N GLY A 76 -24.68 -3.91 -10.44
CA GLY A 76 -23.80 -4.12 -11.60
C GLY A 76 -22.30 -4.03 -11.31
N HIS A 77 -21.88 -3.53 -10.15
CA HIS A 77 -20.47 -3.45 -9.75
C HIS A 77 -20.01 -4.69 -8.99
N ALA A 78 -18.75 -5.08 -9.17
CA ALA A 78 -18.15 -6.14 -8.38
C ALA A 78 -17.98 -5.72 -6.92
N THR A 79 -18.22 -6.62 -5.99
CA THR A 79 -18.22 -6.33 -4.54
C THR A 79 -17.51 -7.39 -3.73
N ASN A 80 -17.03 -7.01 -2.55
CA ASN A 80 -16.79 -7.94 -1.45
C ASN A 80 -18.17 -8.26 -0.82
N PRO A 81 -18.71 -9.49 -0.94
CA PRO A 81 -20.04 -9.82 -0.44
C PRO A 81 -20.18 -9.73 1.08
N ALA A 82 -19.07 -9.73 1.80
CA ALA A 82 -19.00 -9.58 3.25
C ALA A 82 -18.44 -8.22 3.69
N GLY A 83 -18.18 -7.31 2.75
CA GLY A 83 -17.74 -5.95 3.04
C GLY A 83 -18.83 -5.11 3.68
N ASP A 84 -18.42 -4.04 4.34
CA ASP A 84 -19.33 -3.14 5.04
C ASP A 84 -18.87 -1.68 4.97
N CYS A 85 -19.74 -0.74 5.30
CA CYS A 85 -19.30 0.62 5.55
C CYS A 85 -18.59 0.73 6.90
N SER A 86 -17.29 0.39 6.91
CA SER A 86 -16.39 0.59 8.05
C SER A 86 -16.16 2.08 8.33
N SER A 87 -17.09 2.68 9.10
CA SER A 87 -17.09 4.10 9.45
C SER A 87 -17.27 4.31 10.96
N PRO A 88 -16.55 5.26 11.57
CA PRO A 88 -16.72 5.59 12.99
C PRO A 88 -18.02 6.35 13.27
N VAL A 89 -18.73 6.80 12.23
CA VAL A 89 -20.02 7.47 12.32
C VAL A 89 -21.03 6.75 11.43
N PRO A 90 -22.33 6.76 11.79
CA PRO A 90 -23.35 6.19 10.92
C PRO A 90 -23.35 6.85 9.54
N LEU A 91 -23.31 6.03 8.49
CA LEU A 91 -23.46 6.46 7.10
C LEU A 91 -24.88 6.11 6.60
N PRO A 92 -25.39 6.81 5.57
CA PRO A 92 -26.62 6.41 4.90
C PRO A 92 -26.55 4.96 4.42
N ALA A 93 -27.60 4.17 4.67
CA ALA A 93 -27.66 2.77 4.22
C ALA A 93 -27.54 2.63 2.68
N SER A 94 -27.86 3.68 1.92
CA SER A 94 -27.67 3.72 0.47
C SER A 94 -26.19 3.70 0.04
N PHE A 95 -25.24 3.88 0.97
CA PHE A 95 -23.80 3.83 0.69
C PHE A 95 -23.23 2.42 0.76
N GLU A 96 -23.95 1.46 1.34
CA GLU A 96 -23.48 0.07 1.49
C GLU A 96 -22.93 -0.54 0.20
N PRO A 97 -23.62 -0.46 -0.98
CA PRO A 97 -23.07 -0.99 -2.23
C PRO A 97 -21.71 -0.39 -2.61
N ALA A 98 -21.54 0.91 -2.38
CA ALA A 98 -20.30 1.61 -2.68
C ALA A 98 -19.17 1.19 -1.74
N CYS A 99 -19.45 1.01 -0.45
CA CYS A 99 -18.50 0.51 0.53
C CYS A 99 -18.04 -0.92 0.21
N MET A 100 -18.98 -1.83 -0.09
CA MET A 100 -18.65 -3.21 -0.49
C MET A 100 -17.76 -3.27 -1.75
N THR A 101 -17.97 -2.33 -2.68
CA THR A 101 -17.13 -2.19 -3.87
C THR A 101 -15.75 -1.65 -3.53
N HIS A 102 -15.68 -0.64 -2.65
CA HIS A 102 -14.43 -0.03 -2.20
C HIS A 102 -13.56 -1.03 -1.42
N ASP A 103 -14.16 -1.84 -0.55
CA ASP A 103 -13.49 -2.92 0.18
C ASP A 103 -12.85 -3.94 -0.76
N LEU A 104 -13.56 -4.36 -1.82
CA LEU A 104 -12.98 -5.22 -2.84
C LEU A 104 -11.76 -4.57 -3.51
N GLY A 105 -11.84 -3.28 -3.83
CA GLY A 105 -10.70 -2.52 -4.37
C GLY A 105 -9.51 -2.51 -3.42
N TYR A 106 -9.76 -2.33 -2.12
CA TYR A 106 -8.74 -2.34 -1.08
C TYR A 106 -8.13 -3.74 -0.88
N ASP A 107 -8.94 -4.79 -0.97
CA ASP A 107 -8.47 -6.17 -0.94
C ASP A 107 -7.56 -6.49 -2.14
N LEU A 108 -7.89 -5.98 -3.33
CA LEU A 108 -7.02 -6.09 -4.52
C LEU A 108 -5.67 -5.41 -4.30
N LEU A 109 -5.64 -4.23 -3.69
CA LEU A 109 -4.38 -3.57 -3.34
C LEU A 109 -3.56 -4.40 -2.33
N ARG A 110 -4.22 -5.01 -1.34
CA ARG A 110 -3.56 -5.93 -0.42
C ARG A 110 -3.06 -7.18 -1.13
N VAL A 111 -3.75 -7.67 -2.17
CA VAL A 111 -3.26 -8.80 -3.01
C VAL A 111 -1.99 -8.37 -3.70
N ALA A 112 -2.02 -7.22 -4.38
CA ALA A 112 -0.87 -6.70 -5.11
C ALA A 112 0.36 -6.57 -4.21
N ASP A 113 0.19 -5.99 -3.01
CA ASP A 113 1.28 -5.83 -2.04
C ASP A 113 1.89 -7.18 -1.62
N ARG A 114 1.05 -8.16 -1.22
CA ARG A 114 1.55 -9.47 -0.76
C ARG A 114 2.13 -10.35 -1.87
N THR A 115 1.67 -10.18 -3.12
CA THR A 115 2.19 -10.94 -4.27
C THR A 115 3.36 -10.22 -4.97
N GLY A 116 3.68 -9.01 -4.54
CA GLY A 116 4.79 -8.20 -5.07
C GLY A 116 4.47 -7.47 -6.37
N GLU A 117 3.19 -7.30 -6.73
CA GLU A 117 2.79 -6.43 -7.84
C GLU A 117 2.99 -4.96 -7.44
N THR A 118 3.60 -4.18 -8.33
CA THR A 118 3.78 -2.73 -8.12
C THR A 118 2.42 -2.02 -8.12
N ILE A 119 2.05 -1.38 -7.01
CA ILE A 119 0.87 -0.53 -6.91
C ILE A 119 1.19 0.85 -7.52
N PRO A 120 0.56 1.25 -8.63
CA PRO A 120 0.70 2.60 -9.14
C PRO A 120 0.12 3.62 -8.16
N GLU A 121 0.74 4.80 -8.05
CA GLU A 121 0.30 5.84 -7.10
C GLU A 121 -1.17 6.27 -7.29
N HIS A 122 -1.74 6.11 -8.49
CA HIS A 122 -3.09 6.53 -8.80
C HIS A 122 -4.16 5.52 -8.38
N THR A 123 -3.88 4.22 -8.39
CA THR A 123 -4.90 3.18 -8.30
C THR A 123 -5.76 3.31 -7.04
N ARG A 124 -5.14 3.54 -5.87
CA ARG A 124 -5.91 3.75 -4.63
C ARG A 124 -6.79 4.99 -4.66
N ARG A 125 -6.30 6.09 -5.24
CA ARG A 125 -7.08 7.33 -5.37
C ARG A 125 -8.24 7.18 -6.36
N ASP A 126 -8.06 6.36 -7.38
CA ASP A 126 -9.10 6.08 -8.36
C ASP A 126 -10.22 5.23 -7.75
N LEU A 127 -9.87 4.24 -6.92
CA LEU A 127 -10.83 3.49 -6.11
C LEU A 127 -11.59 4.39 -5.11
N ASP A 128 -10.89 5.28 -4.39
CA ASP A 128 -11.51 6.23 -3.47
C ASP A 128 -12.48 7.20 -4.18
N ARG A 129 -12.18 7.57 -5.43
CA ARG A 129 -13.05 8.41 -6.25
C ARG A 129 -14.28 7.65 -6.72
N GLN A 130 -14.09 6.43 -7.20
CA GLN A 130 -15.17 5.56 -7.67
C GLN A 130 -16.19 5.31 -6.54
N MET A 131 -15.72 5.05 -5.32
CA MET A 131 -16.59 4.94 -4.13
C MET A 131 -17.46 6.20 -3.97
N ALA A 132 -16.83 7.38 -4.04
CA ALA A 132 -17.52 8.65 -3.87
C ALA A 132 -18.53 8.93 -5.00
N GLU A 133 -18.26 8.48 -6.22
CA GLU A 133 -19.18 8.57 -7.35
C GLU A 133 -20.41 7.68 -7.14
N GLN A 134 -20.21 6.41 -6.75
CA GLN A 134 -21.30 5.50 -6.41
C GLN A 134 -22.15 6.02 -5.24
N MET A 135 -21.53 6.51 -4.16
CA MET A 135 -22.25 7.11 -3.04
C MET A 135 -23.10 8.30 -3.48
N ARG A 136 -22.55 9.21 -4.32
CA ARG A 136 -23.32 10.36 -4.84
C ARG A 136 -24.47 9.92 -5.76
N ALA A 137 -24.28 8.88 -6.56
CA ALA A 137 -25.33 8.32 -7.41
C ALA A 137 -26.49 7.76 -6.58
N SER A 138 -26.20 7.16 -5.42
CA SER A 138 -27.22 6.63 -4.50
C SER A 138 -28.08 7.71 -3.79
N CYS A 139 -27.72 8.99 -3.91
CA CYS A 139 -28.32 10.05 -3.10
C CYS A 139 -29.64 10.61 -3.62
N ASP A 140 -30.14 10.20 -4.80
CA ASP A 140 -31.37 10.73 -5.42
C ASP A 140 -31.48 12.27 -5.42
N GLY A 141 -30.33 12.96 -5.54
CA GLY A 141 -30.25 14.42 -5.52
C GLY A 141 -30.25 15.09 -4.13
N ALA A 142 -30.46 14.34 -3.04
CA ALA A 142 -30.49 14.88 -1.68
C ALA A 142 -29.15 15.55 -1.29
N ALA A 143 -29.19 16.85 -0.96
CA ALA A 143 -28.00 17.64 -0.69
C ALA A 143 -27.21 17.14 0.53
N GLY A 144 -27.90 16.77 1.61
CA GLY A 144 -27.26 16.22 2.82
C GLY A 144 -26.52 14.91 2.55
N CYS A 145 -27.13 14.01 1.78
CA CYS A 145 -26.49 12.76 1.36
C CYS A 145 -25.23 13.03 0.51
N ARG A 146 -25.30 13.92 -0.48
CA ARG A 146 -24.14 14.27 -1.33
C ARG A 146 -23.01 14.92 -0.52
N ALA A 147 -23.36 15.72 0.50
CA ALA A 147 -22.38 16.28 1.41
C ALA A 147 -21.67 15.17 2.21
N MET A 148 -22.43 14.19 2.74
CA MET A 148 -21.85 13.03 3.43
C MET A 148 -20.95 12.18 2.53
N ALA A 149 -21.32 11.96 1.26
CA ALA A 149 -20.45 11.30 0.29
C ALA A 149 -19.12 12.06 0.09
N GLY A 150 -19.17 13.39 0.08
CA GLY A 150 -17.98 14.24 0.03
C GLY A 150 -17.09 14.11 1.27
N VAL A 151 -17.69 14.05 2.46
CA VAL A 151 -16.97 13.84 3.73
C VAL A 151 -16.30 12.47 3.76
N ALA A 152 -17.03 11.41 3.37
CA ALA A 152 -16.48 10.06 3.30
C ALA A 152 -15.27 9.99 2.34
N HIS A 153 -15.38 10.59 1.16
CA HIS A 153 -14.27 10.69 0.21
C HIS A 153 -13.06 11.44 0.78
N ALA A 154 -13.27 12.57 1.44
CA ALA A 154 -12.18 13.34 2.03
C ALA A 154 -11.46 12.56 3.15
N ALA A 155 -12.20 11.79 3.95
CA ALA A 155 -11.63 10.96 5.00
C ALA A 155 -10.73 9.85 4.42
N VAL A 156 -11.22 9.09 3.44
CA VAL A 156 -10.40 8.03 2.81
C VAL A 156 -9.23 8.62 2.02
N ALA A 157 -9.40 9.76 1.35
CA ALA A 157 -8.31 10.42 0.61
C ALA A 157 -7.20 10.90 1.56
N ALA A 158 -7.55 11.45 2.72
CA ALA A 158 -6.58 11.81 3.74
C ALA A 158 -5.82 10.58 4.25
N ASN A 159 -6.52 9.46 4.48
CA ASN A 159 -5.91 8.19 4.87
C ASN A 159 -4.97 7.65 3.77
N THR A 160 -5.39 7.70 2.51
CA THR A 160 -4.59 7.30 1.35
C THR A 160 -3.30 8.12 1.24
N LEU A 161 -3.36 9.43 1.43
CA LEU A 161 -2.17 10.30 1.43
C LEU A 161 -1.23 9.96 2.60
N ARG A 162 -1.79 9.76 3.79
CA ARG A 162 -1.04 9.41 5.00
C ARG A 162 -0.34 8.06 4.85
N GLN A 163 -0.96 7.10 4.17
CA GLN A 163 -0.42 5.78 3.85
C GLN A 163 0.30 5.75 2.48
N HIS A 164 0.74 6.91 1.98
CA HIS A 164 1.60 7.04 0.80
C HIS A 164 1.05 6.41 -0.50
N ASN A 165 -0.27 6.35 -0.66
CA ASN A 165 -0.96 5.76 -1.82
C ASN A 165 -0.74 4.24 -2.01
N GLY A 166 -0.13 3.54 -1.06
CA GLY A 166 0.07 2.10 -1.11
C GLY A 166 -1.16 1.30 -0.67
N ALA A 167 -0.99 0.00 -0.48
CA ALA A 167 -2.03 -0.86 0.07
C ALA A 167 -2.51 -0.38 1.45
N PRO A 168 -3.80 -0.47 1.74
CA PRO A 168 -4.35 -0.07 3.02
C PRO A 168 -3.89 -1.03 4.12
N VAL A 169 -3.23 -0.47 5.15
CA VAL A 169 -2.81 -1.21 6.35
C VAL A 169 -3.80 -0.97 7.48
N GLU A 170 -4.02 -2.01 8.30
CA GLU A 170 -4.76 -1.87 9.55
C GLU A 170 -3.93 -1.07 10.56
N GLU A 171 -4.59 -0.18 11.29
CA GLU A 171 -3.97 0.63 12.31
C GLU A 171 -4.77 0.59 13.59
N TRP A 172 -4.07 0.45 14.71
CA TRP A 172 -4.67 0.36 16.05
C TRP A 172 -5.18 1.72 16.57
N PHE A 173 -4.73 2.83 15.99
CA PHE A 173 -5.11 4.17 16.44
C PHE A 173 -6.22 4.72 15.53
N PRO A 174 -7.34 5.22 16.09
CA PRO A 174 -8.28 5.95 15.29
C PRO A 174 -7.67 7.33 15.03
N TRP A 175 -7.73 7.80 13.78
CA TRP A 175 -7.36 9.15 13.29
C TRP A 175 -5.87 9.38 12.93
#